data_AF-A0A0K8QTB5-F1
#
_entry.id   AF-A0A0K8QTB5-F1
#
_cell.length_a   1.000
_cell.length_b   1.000
_cell.length_c   1.000
_cell.angle_alpha   90.00
_cell.angle_beta   90.00
_cell.angle_gamma   90.00
#
_symmetry.space_group_name_H-M   'P 1'
#
loop_
_entity.id
_entity.type
_entity.pdbx_description
1 polymer ?
#
loop_
_entity_poly.entity_id
_entity_poly.type
_entity_poly.pdbx_seq_one_letter_code
_entity_poly.pdbx_strand_id
1 'polypeptide(L)' 'MEKLNATKIEPRYRHATIFQKYEDLKPGEFFILENDHDPKPLYYQFAAEKGDEFGWEYLLQGPEWFEVKISKK' A
#
# COMPACT_ATOMS: atom_id res chain seq x y z
N MET A 1 -9.60 10.08 -5.75
CA MET A 1 -8.40 9.21 -5.62
C MET A 1 -7.69 9.62 -4.36
N GLU A 2 -7.50 8.69 -3.43
CA GLU A 2 -6.87 8.97 -2.15
C GLU A 2 -5.43 8.46 -2.15
N LYS A 3 -4.51 9.32 -1.69
CA LYS A 3 -3.08 8.99 -1.58
C LYS A 3 -2.70 8.92 -0.10
N LEU A 4 -1.98 7.86 0.27
CA LEU A 4 -1.39 7.67 1.58
C LEU A 4 0.13 7.76 1.47
N ASN A 5 0.71 8.78 2.08
CA ASN A 5 2.16 8.96 2.07
C ASN A 5 2.80 8.28 3.29
N ALA A 6 3.55 7.21 3.05
CA ALA A 6 4.17 6.40 4.08
C ALA A 6 5.26 7.12 4.87
N THR A 7 5.93 8.12 4.26
CA THR A 7 7.03 8.87 4.90
C THR A 7 6.51 9.84 5.95
N LYS A 8 5.24 10.22 5.87
CA LYS A 8 4.55 11.05 6.87
C LYS A 8 4.06 10.25 8.08
N ILE A 9 4.15 8.92 8.05
CA ILE A 9 3.72 8.03 9.13
C ILE A 9 4.96 7.58 9.89
N GLU A 10 4.89 7.68 11.22
CA GLU A 10 5.98 7.22 12.09
C GLU A 10 6.27 5.72 11.82
N PRO A 11 7.53 5.29 11.71
CA PRO A 11 7.88 3.94 11.26
C PRO A 11 7.17 2.81 12.01
N ARG A 12 6.99 2.94 13.33
CA ARG A 12 6.30 1.92 14.15
C ARG A 12 4.80 1.78 13.86
N TYR A 13 4.16 2.80 13.28
CA TYR A 13 2.73 2.79 12.96
C TYR A 13 2.47 2.57 11.46
N ARG A 14 3.48 2.75 10.61
CA ARG A 14 3.34 2.74 9.15
C ARG A 14 2.58 1.53 8.61
N HIS A 15 3.03 0.32 8.95
CA HIS A 15 2.38 -0.90 8.44
C HIS A 15 0.95 -1.00 8.97
N ALA A 16 0.76 -0.82 10.29
CA ALA A 16 -0.57 -0.87 10.90
C ALA A 16 -1.56 0.13 10.25
N THR A 17 -1.13 1.36 9.98
CA THR A 17 -1.96 2.36 9.30
C THR A 17 -2.30 1.96 7.86
N ILE A 18 -1.34 1.42 7.11
CA ILE A 18 -1.57 1.00 5.71
C ILE A 18 -2.54 -0.19 5.66
N PHE A 19 -2.38 -1.15 6.57
CA PHE A 19 -3.30 -2.28 6.67
C PHE A 19 -4.69 -1.86 7.12
N GLN A 20 -4.81 -1.00 8.13
CA GLN A 20 -6.10 -0.45 8.53
C GLN A 20 -6.79 0.26 7.36
N LYS A 21 -6.02 1.05 6.60
CA LYS A 21 -6.53 1.74 5.42
C LYS A 21 -7.07 0.78 4.37
N TYR A 22 -6.40 -0.35 4.16
CA TYR A 22 -6.86 -1.40 3.27
C TYR A 22 -8.13 -2.10 3.79
N GLU A 23 -8.21 -2.38 5.10
CA GLU A 23 -9.39 -3.02 5.69
C GLU A 23 -10.64 -2.16 5.53
N ASP A 24 -10.49 -0.84 5.64
CA ASP A 24 -11.56 0.14 5.48
C ASP A 24 -12.08 0.26 4.03
N LEU A 25 -11.35 -0.29 3.03
CA LEU A 25 -11.81 -0.32 1.65
C LEU A 25 -13.02 -1.25 1.50
N LYS A 26 -13.94 -0.84 0.62
CA LYS A 26 -14.96 -1.74 0.06
C LYS A 26 -14.37 -2.54 -1.11
N PRO A 27 -14.94 -3.70 -1.46
CA PRO A 27 -14.59 -4.41 -2.68
C PRO A 27 -14.68 -3.49 -3.91
N GLY A 28 -13.64 -3.51 -4.75
CA GLY A 28 -13.46 -2.63 -5.90
C GLY A 28 -12.81 -1.27 -5.60
N GLU A 29 -12.62 -0.90 -4.34
CA GLU A 29 -11.93 0.35 -3.96
C GLU A 29 -10.40 0.17 -3.87
N PHE A 30 -9.70 1.29 -3.93
CA PHE A 30 -8.25 1.34 -3.86
C PHE A 30 -7.75 2.66 -3.28
N PHE A 31 -6.50 2.64 -2.80
CA PHE A 31 -5.72 3.86 -2.53
C PHE A 31 -4.34 3.74 -3.16
N ILE A 32 -3.63 4.87 -3.25
CA ILE A 32 -2.25 4.91 -3.74
C ILE A 32 -1.33 5.12 -2.54
N LEU A 33 -0.38 4.21 -2.34
CA LEU A 33 0.70 4.32 -1.38
C LEU A 33 1.88 5.06 -2.04
N GLU A 34 2.31 6.16 -1.45
CA GLU A 34 3.55 6.85 -1.82
C GLU A 34 4.65 6.52 -0.81
N ASN A 35 5.83 6.13 -1.29
CA ASN A 35 6.97 5.77 -0.44
C ASN A 35 8.29 6.23 -1.07
N ASP A 36 9.27 6.56 -0.24
CA ASP A 36 10.62 6.99 -0.65
C ASP A 36 11.58 5.82 -0.95
N HIS A 37 11.07 4.58 -0.91
CA HIS A 37 11.78 3.35 -1.28
C HIS A 37 10.79 2.30 -1.77
N ASP A 38 11.29 1.25 -2.42
CA ASP A 38 10.48 0.16 -2.94
C ASP A 38 9.76 -0.60 -1.80
N PRO A 39 8.41 -0.60 -1.73
CA PRO A 39 7.65 -1.24 -0.65
C PRO A 39 7.53 -2.77 -0.81
N LYS A 40 8.54 -3.44 -1.37
CA LYS A 40 8.59 -4.92 -1.53
C LYS A 40 8.30 -5.70 -0.24
N PRO A 41 8.87 -5.36 0.93
CA PRO A 41 8.56 -6.09 2.17
C PRO A 41 7.06 -6.03 2.52
N LEU A 42 6.43 -4.88 2.27
CA LEU A 42 5.01 -4.67 2.50
C LEU A 42 4.16 -5.50 1.51
N TYR A 43 4.57 -5.58 0.24
CA TYR A 43 3.93 -6.47 -0.74
C TYR A 43 3.87 -7.92 -0.24
N TYR A 44 4.99 -8.47 0.24
CA TYR A 44 5.01 -9.85 0.74
C TYR A 44 4.14 -10.03 1.98
N GLN A 45 4.05 -9.01 2.83
CA GLN A 45 3.15 -9.05 3.99
C GLN A 45 1.68 -9.10 3.54
N PHE A 46 1.27 -8.26 2.57
CA PHE A 46 -0.06 -8.34 1.97
C PHE A 46 -0.32 -9.70 1.31
N ALA A 47 0.65 -10.24 0.58
CA ALA A 47 0.55 -11.55 -0.05
C ALA A 47 0.30 -12.68 0.96
N ALA A 48 0.98 -12.62 2.11
CA ALA A 48 0.80 -13.60 3.16
C ALA A 48 -0.55 -13.45 3.90
N GLU A 49 -1.02 -12.22 4.13
CA GLU A 49 -2.22 -11.96 4.94
C GLU A 49 -3.53 -11.93 4.15
N LYS A 50 -3.51 -11.48 2.89
CA LYS A 50 -4.72 -11.22 2.09
C LYS A 50 -4.84 -12.11 0.85
N GLY A 51 -3.77 -12.83 0.47
CA GLY A 51 -3.81 -13.78 -0.64
C GLY A 51 -4.36 -13.17 -1.93
N ASP A 52 -5.41 -13.76 -2.48
CA ASP A 52 -5.98 -13.32 -3.76
C ASP A 52 -6.93 -12.12 -3.65
N GLU A 53 -7.31 -11.70 -2.44
CA GLU A 53 -8.29 -10.61 -2.22
C GLU A 53 -7.71 -9.21 -2.45
N PHE A 54 -6.39 -9.05 -2.47
CA PHE A 54 -5.76 -7.76 -2.73
C PHE A 54 -5.18 -7.67 -4.14
N GLY A 55 -5.06 -6.45 -4.65
CA GLY A 55 -4.35 -6.11 -5.88
C GLY A 55 -3.20 -5.16 -5.58
N TRP A 56 -2.14 -5.27 -6.37
CA TRP A 56 -0.91 -4.50 -6.24
C TRP A 56 -0.41 -4.08 -7.62
N GLU A 57 -0.39 -2.79 -7.89
CA GLU A 57 -0.02 -2.22 -9.18
C GLU A 57 0.95 -1.06 -8.96
N TYR A 58 2.17 -1.15 -9.50
CA TYR A 58 3.10 -0.02 -9.48
C TYR A 58 2.64 1.04 -10.49
N LEU A 59 2.43 2.26 -10.01
CA LEU A 59 2.14 3.45 -10.82
C LEU A 59 3.42 4.25 -11.10
N LEU A 60 4.37 4.24 -10.16
CA LEU A 60 5.69 4.84 -10.27
C LEU A 60 6.71 3.94 -9.57
N GLN A 61 7.87 3.72 -10.20
CA GLN A 61 8.90 2.83 -9.66
C GLN A 61 10.30 3.46 -9.71
N GLY A 62 10.49 4.50 -8.92
CA GLY A 62 11.81 5.03 -8.58
C GLY A 62 12.51 5.85 -9.68
N PRO A 63 13.75 6.30 -9.40
CA PRO A 63 14.58 5.88 -8.26
C PRO A 63 14.25 6.55 -6.92
N GLU A 64 13.61 7.72 -6.92
CA GLU A 64 13.38 8.52 -5.70
C GLU A 64 12.02 8.26 -5.04
N TRP A 65 11.01 7.92 -5.84
CA TRP A 65 9.63 7.76 -5.37
C TRP A 65 8.99 6.52 -5.97
N PHE A 66 8.21 5.85 -5.14
CA PHE A 66 7.41 4.70 -5.51
C PHE A 66 5.95 5.03 -5.24
N GLU A 67 5.11 4.84 -6.23
CA GLU A 67 3.66 4.90 -6.09
C GLU A 67 3.09 3.53 -6.40
N VAL A 68 2.32 2.99 -5.47
CA VAL A 68 1.67 1.68 -5.62
C VAL A 68 0.19 1.84 -5.37
N LYS A 69 -0.62 1.41 -6.33
CA LYS A 69 -2.05 1.26 -6.15
C LYS A 69 -2.33 -0.08 -5.46
N ILE A 70 -2.97 0.02 -4.29
CA ILE A 70 -3.39 -1.13 -3.48
C ILE A 70 -4.91 -1.18 -3.52
N SER A 71 -5.46 -2.27 -4.06
CA SER A 71 -6.90 -2.42 -4.28
C SER A 71 -7.46 -3.63 -3.53
N LYS A 72 -8.71 -3.55 -3.07
CA LYS A 72 -9.45 -4.68 -2.53
C LYS A 72 -10.37 -5.25 -3.63
N LYS A 73 -10.28 -6.54 -3.92
CA LYS A 73 -11.11 -7.20 -4.93
C LYS A 73 -12.50 -7.52 -4.40
#